data_AF-A0A1I8M9G2-F1
#
_entry.id   AF-A0A1I8M9G2-F1
#
_cell.length_a   1.000
_cell.length_b   1.000
_cell.length_c   1.000
_cell.angle_alpha   90.00
_cell.angle_beta   90.00
_cell.angle_gamma   90.00
#
_symmetry.space_group_name_H-M   'P 1'
#
loop_
_entity.id
_entity.type
_entity.pdbx_description
1 polymer ?
#
loop_
_entity_poly.entity_id
_entity_poly.type
_entity_poly.pdbx_seq_one_letter_code
_entity_poly.pdbx_strand_id
1 'polypeptide(L)'
;MELNQRRRKVIPTLVYLNNPWTYWKARFNLMKMQMFWDREFVEEEFIRGAKKAAVVLTDIIRNQDMSTISKLTTPLGYQQITRDMMLSRDDVRLKLVRFDTEHIRRAIPMKVVTKVNYGRKYCFIDMMFVGLRNTKDFDSIEELVEVNRILQSLDADLRLTQEVISTPHRIIFAEIFIRFRRDCSENSLEYYHQHPSRFANEKDWAVGFYKILSFDVFHYNPRA
;
A
#
# COMPACT_ATOMS: atom_id res chain seq x y z
N MET A 1 -3.83 -34.15 5.64
CA MET A 1 -3.19 -32.88 6.09
C MET A 1 -3.69 -31.66 5.32
N GLU A 2 -4.03 -31.76 4.03
CA GLU A 2 -4.53 -30.64 3.21
C GLU A 2 -5.85 -29.99 3.67
N LEU A 3 -6.78 -30.75 4.25
CA LEU A 3 -8.04 -30.23 4.77
C LEU A 3 -7.86 -29.26 5.95
N ASN A 4 -6.79 -29.42 6.74
CA ASN A 4 -6.45 -28.52 7.84
C ASN A 4 -5.77 -27.23 7.36
N GLN A 5 -5.04 -27.27 6.24
CA GLN A 5 -4.52 -26.06 5.59
C GLN A 5 -5.64 -25.21 4.97
N ARG A 6 -6.64 -25.85 4.35
CA ARG A 6 -7.81 -25.14 3.78
C ARG A 6 -8.67 -24.43 4.84
N ARG A 7 -8.77 -24.97 6.05
CA ARG A 7 -9.48 -24.32 7.18
C ARG A 7 -8.72 -23.16 7.83
N ARG A 8 -7.41 -23.02 7.59
CA ARG A 8 -6.57 -21.97 8.21
C ARG A 8 -6.66 -20.60 7.52
N LYS A 9 -7.18 -20.52 6.30
CA LYS A 9 -7.19 -19.31 5.46
C LYS A 9 -8.59 -18.78 5.15
N VAL A 10 -9.54 -18.87 6.08
CA VAL A 10 -10.85 -18.23 5.89
C VAL A 10 -10.66 -16.72 6.11
N ILE A 11 -10.46 -16.01 5.01
CA ILE A 11 -10.45 -14.55 4.97
C ILE A 11 -11.85 -14.13 4.47
N PRO A 12 -12.55 -13.24 5.18
CA PRO A 12 -13.87 -12.78 4.79
C PRO A 12 -13.79 -12.09 3.43
N THR A 13 -14.83 -12.26 2.63
CA THR A 13 -14.97 -11.57 1.35
C THR A 13 -15.12 -10.08 1.60
N LEU A 14 -14.10 -9.31 1.24
CA LEU A 14 -14.17 -7.85 1.31
C LEU A 14 -15.01 -7.31 0.14
N VAL A 15 -16.18 -6.80 0.46
CA VAL A 15 -17.02 -6.01 -0.45
C VAL A 15 -16.71 -4.55 -0.21
N TYR A 16 -15.98 -3.95 -1.15
CA TYR A 16 -15.71 -2.51 -1.12
C TYR A 16 -16.70 -1.82 -2.06
N LEU A 17 -17.67 -1.10 -1.50
CA LEU A 17 -18.69 -0.38 -2.26
C LEU A 17 -18.18 1.03 -2.58
N ASN A 18 -17.64 1.18 -3.78
CA ASN A 18 -17.35 2.48 -4.33
C ASN A 18 -18.60 3.14 -4.91
N ASN A 19 -18.63 4.47 -4.88
CA ASN A 19 -19.54 5.20 -5.74
C ASN A 19 -19.22 4.85 -7.20
N PRO A 20 -20.16 4.25 -7.97
CA PRO A 20 -19.90 3.82 -9.33
C PRO A 20 -19.45 4.97 -10.23
N TRP A 21 -19.93 6.19 -9.97
CA TRP A 21 -19.54 7.38 -10.73
C TRP A 21 -18.06 7.73 -10.58
N THR A 22 -17.51 7.57 -9.38
CA THR A 22 -16.08 7.79 -9.12
C THR A 22 -15.23 6.79 -9.89
N TYR A 23 -15.64 5.53 -9.93
CA TYR A 23 -14.97 4.48 -10.70
C TYR A 23 -14.95 4.79 -12.20
N TRP A 24 -16.10 5.13 -12.79
CA TRP A 24 -16.21 5.49 -14.20
C TRP A 24 -15.35 6.71 -14.56
N LYS A 25 -15.36 7.74 -13.70
CA LYS A 25 -14.50 8.91 -13.87
C LYS A 25 -13.01 8.56 -13.83
N ALA A 26 -12.58 7.71 -12.89
CA ALA A 26 -11.19 7.29 -12.80
C ALA A 26 -10.77 6.52 -14.06
N ARG A 27 -11.60 5.58 -14.52
CA ARG A 27 -11.42 4.84 -15.79
C ARG A 27 -11.29 5.77 -16.99
N PHE A 28 -12.20 6.72 -17.13
CA PHE A 28 -12.14 7.69 -18.23
C PHE A 28 -10.88 8.55 -18.18
N ASN A 29 -10.45 8.97 -16.99
CA ASN A 29 -9.23 9.77 -16.84
C ASN A 29 -7.96 8.94 -17.10
N LEU A 30 -7.91 7.65 -16.75
CA LEU A 30 -6.83 6.75 -17.14
C LEU A 30 -6.75 6.63 -18.67
N MET A 31 -7.88 6.40 -19.33
CA MET A 31 -7.95 6.32 -20.79
C MET A 31 -7.49 7.64 -21.44
N LYS A 32 -7.95 8.79 -20.92
CA LYS A 32 -7.51 10.12 -21.39
C LYS A 32 -6.00 10.32 -21.20
N MET A 33 -5.46 9.96 -20.04
CA MET A 33 -4.02 10.02 -19.77
C MET A 33 -3.24 9.15 -20.76
N GLN A 34 -3.68 7.92 -20.99
CA GLN A 34 -3.04 6.99 -21.92
C GLN A 34 -3.05 7.54 -23.36
N MET A 35 -4.18 8.08 -23.83
CA MET A 35 -4.29 8.58 -25.22
C MET A 35 -3.47 9.85 -25.48
N PHE A 36 -3.43 10.78 -24.53
CA PHE A 36 -2.89 12.13 -24.75
C PHE A 36 -1.54 12.41 -24.08
N TRP A 37 -1.13 11.61 -23.10
CA TRP A 37 0.09 11.87 -22.30
C TRP A 37 1.07 10.70 -22.31
N ASP A 38 0.58 9.48 -22.16
CA ASP A 38 1.42 8.31 -21.94
C ASP A 38 0.91 7.10 -22.73
N ARG A 39 1.26 7.04 -24.02
CA ARG A 39 0.80 5.98 -24.94
C ARG A 39 1.29 4.59 -24.55
N GLU A 40 2.40 4.51 -23.82
CA GLU A 40 2.99 3.25 -23.34
C GLU A 40 2.33 2.75 -22.05
N PHE A 41 1.42 3.53 -21.46
CA PHE A 41 0.76 3.15 -20.22
C PHE A 41 -0.16 1.93 -20.40
N VAL A 42 0.03 0.92 -19.56
CA VAL A 42 -0.83 -0.26 -19.45
C VAL A 42 -1.40 -0.35 -18.03
N GLU A 43 -2.73 -0.21 -17.89
CA GLU A 43 -3.42 -0.17 -16.58
C GLU A 43 -3.14 -1.44 -15.75
N GLU A 44 -3.18 -2.62 -16.37
CA GLU A 44 -2.98 -3.90 -15.66
C GLU A 44 -1.57 -4.01 -15.07
N GLU A 45 -0.55 -3.69 -15.87
CA GLU A 45 0.84 -3.73 -15.43
C GLU A 45 1.11 -2.69 -14.35
N PHE A 46 0.52 -1.50 -14.50
CA PHE A 46 0.57 -0.45 -13.50
C PHE A 46 -0.05 -0.94 -12.18
N ILE A 47 -1.25 -1.50 -12.19
CA ILE A 47 -1.90 -2.02 -10.97
C ILE A 47 -1.07 -3.12 -10.32
N ARG A 48 -0.52 -4.05 -11.11
CA ARG A 48 0.36 -5.12 -10.62
C ARG A 48 1.62 -4.55 -9.97
N GLY A 49 2.27 -3.59 -10.62
CA GLY A 49 3.45 -2.88 -10.08
C GLY A 49 3.12 -2.08 -8.83
N ALA A 50 1.98 -1.39 -8.82
CA ALA A 50 1.52 -0.56 -7.72
C ALA A 50 1.23 -1.39 -6.46
N LYS A 51 0.66 -2.60 -6.61
CA LYS A 51 0.52 -3.55 -5.48
C LYS A 51 1.87 -3.97 -4.90
N LYS A 52 2.84 -4.31 -5.75
CA LYS A 52 4.20 -4.65 -5.31
C LYS A 52 4.86 -3.47 -4.60
N ALA A 53 4.73 -2.27 -5.16
CA ALA A 53 5.25 -1.04 -4.56
C ALA A 53 4.60 -0.77 -3.19
N ALA A 54 3.29 -0.99 -3.05
CA ALA A 54 2.60 -0.84 -1.77
C ALA A 54 3.17 -1.77 -0.70
N VAL A 55 3.38 -3.05 -1.03
CA VAL A 55 3.99 -4.04 -0.13
C VAL A 55 5.41 -3.62 0.27
N VAL A 56 6.27 -3.40 -0.73
CA VAL A 56 7.68 -3.05 -0.50
C VAL A 56 7.82 -1.77 0.30
N LEU A 57 7.02 -0.74 0.00
CA LEU A 57 7.08 0.53 0.70
C LEU A 57 6.58 0.39 2.15
N THR A 58 5.53 -0.40 2.38
CA THR A 58 5.04 -0.70 3.72
C THR A 58 6.12 -1.40 4.55
N ASP A 59 6.81 -2.38 3.97
CA ASP A 59 7.90 -3.09 4.64
C ASP A 59 9.10 -2.18 4.94
N ILE A 60 9.47 -1.30 4.01
CA ILE A 60 10.52 -0.29 4.22
C ILE A 60 10.16 0.62 5.39
N ILE A 61 8.92 1.12 5.45
CA ILE A 61 8.45 2.00 6.52
C ILE A 61 8.41 1.27 7.86
N ARG A 62 7.94 0.02 7.86
CA ARG A 62 7.91 -0.87 9.03
C ARG A 62 9.31 -1.12 9.58
N ASN A 63 10.29 -1.33 8.70
CA ASN A 63 11.67 -1.64 9.05
C ASN A 63 12.55 -0.40 9.23
N GLN A 64 12.01 0.80 8.97
CA GLN A 64 12.71 2.09 9.09
C GLN A 64 13.92 2.21 8.15
N ASP A 65 13.86 1.61 6.96
CA ASP A 65 14.96 1.64 5.98
C ASP A 65 14.92 2.91 5.10
N MET A 66 15.59 3.96 5.60
CA MET A 66 15.73 5.25 4.91
C MET A 66 16.54 5.18 3.61
N SER A 67 17.39 4.16 3.44
CA SER A 67 18.31 4.12 2.30
C SER A 67 17.58 3.72 1.01
N THR A 68 16.70 2.73 1.12
CA THR A 68 15.97 2.16 -0.02
C THR A 68 14.78 3.04 -0.44
N ILE A 69 14.20 3.80 0.49
CA ILE A 69 13.01 4.62 0.21
C ILE A 69 13.26 5.72 -0.83
N SER A 70 14.47 6.27 -0.88
CA SER A 70 14.86 7.29 -1.87
C SER A 70 14.68 6.79 -3.30
N LYS A 71 15.07 5.54 -3.58
CA LYS A 71 15.00 4.92 -4.91
C LYS A 71 13.58 4.69 -5.42
N LEU A 72 12.58 4.73 -4.55
CA LEU A 72 11.17 4.48 -4.89
C LEU A 72 10.31 5.74 -4.86
N THR A 73 10.84 6.84 -4.33
CA THR A 73 10.07 8.06 -4.05
C THR A 73 10.58 9.23 -4.86
N THR A 74 9.68 10.18 -5.08
CA THR A 74 10.06 11.53 -5.56
C THR A 74 10.72 12.31 -4.41
N PRO A 75 11.50 13.38 -4.68
CA PRO A 75 12.15 14.15 -3.61
C PRO A 75 11.19 14.68 -2.54
N LEU A 76 10.01 15.18 -2.95
CA LEU A 76 8.97 15.65 -2.03
C LEU A 76 8.31 14.51 -1.26
N GLY A 77 8.06 13.38 -1.94
CA GLY A 77 7.55 12.17 -1.31
C GLY A 77 8.51 11.62 -0.27
N TYR A 78 9.81 11.57 -0.58
CA TYR A 78 10.85 11.16 0.36
C TYR A 78 10.82 11.98 1.65
N GLN A 79 10.73 13.30 1.54
CA GLN A 79 10.70 14.20 2.69
C GLN A 79 9.46 13.96 3.57
N GLN A 80 8.27 13.86 2.95
CA GLN A 80 7.04 13.60 3.69
C GLN A 80 7.05 12.22 4.35
N ILE A 81 7.39 11.17 3.60
CA ILE A 81 7.31 9.80 4.10
C ILE A 81 8.37 9.55 5.16
N THR A 82 9.59 10.05 4.99
CA THR A 82 10.65 9.94 5.98
C THR A 82 10.27 10.64 7.29
N ARG A 83 9.65 11.83 7.20
CA ARG A 83 9.17 12.56 8.37
C ARG A 83 8.10 11.77 9.13
N ASP A 84 7.09 11.27 8.42
CA ASP A 84 5.99 10.51 9.03
C ASP A 84 6.49 9.17 9.62
N MET A 85 7.45 8.54 8.95
CA MET A 85 8.11 7.32 9.42
C MET A 85 8.89 7.55 10.72
N MET A 86 9.62 8.67 10.83
CA MET A 86 10.32 9.05 12.07
C MET A 86 9.35 9.35 13.22
N LEU A 87 8.23 10.03 12.92
CA LEU A 87 7.20 10.33 13.93
C LEU A 87 6.47 9.08 14.43
N SER A 88 6.41 8.04 13.60
CA SER A 88 5.69 6.79 13.92
C SER A 88 6.63 5.66 14.37
N ARG A 89 7.88 5.98 14.73
CA ARG A 89 8.92 4.99 15.06
C ARG A 89 8.52 4.04 16.20
N ASP A 90 7.81 4.57 17.18
CA ASP A 90 7.37 3.82 18.38
C ASP A 90 5.97 3.23 18.23
N ASP A 91 5.32 3.40 17.08
CA ASP A 91 3.99 2.86 16.83
C ASP A 91 4.06 1.35 16.55
N VAL A 92 3.80 0.57 17.59
CA VAL A 92 3.76 -0.91 17.54
C VAL A 92 2.74 -1.43 16.51
N ARG A 93 1.71 -0.66 16.16
CA ARG A 93 0.68 -1.07 15.19
C ARG A 93 1.26 -1.22 13.79
N LEU A 94 2.24 -0.39 13.42
CA LEU A 94 2.91 -0.49 12.12
C LEU A 94 3.61 -1.84 11.93
N LYS A 95 4.06 -2.49 13.02
CA LYS A 95 4.70 -3.80 12.96
C LYS A 95 3.73 -4.92 12.57
N LEU A 96 2.43 -4.72 12.75
CA LEU A 96 1.38 -5.65 12.34
C LEU A 96 1.03 -5.54 10.85
N VAL A 97 1.37 -4.43 10.19
CA VAL A 97 1.09 -4.20 8.77
C VAL A 97 2.11 -4.97 7.91
N ARG A 98 2.01 -6.30 7.92
CA ARG A 98 2.84 -7.21 7.13
C ARG A 98 1.99 -7.80 6.01
N PHE A 99 1.98 -7.17 4.84
CA PHE A 99 1.19 -7.66 3.72
C PHE A 99 2.07 -8.18 2.61
N ASP A 100 1.57 -9.21 1.94
CA ASP A 100 2.11 -9.72 0.69
C ASP A 100 1.16 -9.31 -0.42
N THR A 101 1.58 -9.48 -1.67
CA THR A 101 0.74 -9.05 -2.80
C THR A 101 -0.62 -9.76 -2.83
N GLU A 102 -0.72 -10.98 -2.29
CA GLU A 102 -1.97 -11.73 -2.13
C GLU A 102 -2.88 -11.22 -1.02
N HIS A 103 -2.29 -10.57 0.00
CA HIS A 103 -3.01 -9.92 1.08
C HIS A 103 -3.68 -8.61 0.63
N ILE A 104 -3.21 -8.01 -0.48
CA ILE A 104 -3.83 -6.83 -1.09
C ILE A 104 -5.06 -7.23 -1.92
N ARG A 105 -6.23 -7.19 -1.29
CA ARG A 105 -7.51 -7.61 -1.86
C ARG A 105 -8.06 -6.65 -2.89
N ARG A 106 -7.81 -5.36 -2.72
CA ARG A 106 -8.25 -4.30 -3.63
C ARG A 106 -7.12 -3.33 -3.89
N ALA A 107 -7.00 -2.91 -5.15
CA ALA A 107 -6.15 -1.82 -5.60
C ALA A 107 -7.06 -0.93 -6.47
N ILE A 108 -7.37 0.25 -5.97
CA ILE A 108 -8.47 1.07 -6.48
C ILE A 108 -7.88 2.42 -6.91
N PRO A 109 -7.95 2.76 -8.21
CA PRO A 109 -7.63 4.11 -8.65
C PRO A 109 -8.72 5.07 -8.17
N MET A 110 -8.32 6.03 -7.34
CA MET A 110 -9.21 7.02 -6.74
C MET A 110 -9.28 8.28 -7.59
N LYS A 111 -8.13 8.73 -8.11
CA LYS A 111 -8.01 9.96 -8.87
C LYS A 111 -6.86 9.89 -9.84
N VAL A 112 -7.07 10.41 -11.03
CA VAL A 112 -6.03 10.54 -12.06
C VAL A 112 -5.98 11.99 -12.50
N VAL A 113 -4.80 12.59 -12.44
CA VAL A 113 -4.59 14.00 -12.75
C VAL A 113 -3.36 14.14 -13.64
N THR A 114 -3.49 14.94 -14.68
CA THR A 114 -2.37 15.36 -15.53
C THR A 114 -2.12 16.84 -15.29
N LYS A 115 -0.86 17.26 -15.07
CA LYS A 115 -0.49 18.67 -14.89
C LYS A 115 0.71 19.03 -15.76
N VAL A 116 0.71 20.25 -16.27
CA VAL A 116 1.90 20.86 -16.87
C VAL A 116 2.47 21.83 -15.86
N ASN A 117 3.70 21.59 -15.40
CA ASN A 117 4.42 22.49 -14.50
C ASN A 117 5.76 22.84 -15.13
N TYR A 118 6.06 24.13 -15.31
CA TYR A 118 7.33 24.62 -15.86
C TYR A 118 7.75 23.94 -17.17
N GLY A 119 6.81 23.75 -18.09
CA GLY A 119 7.04 23.09 -19.38
C GLY A 119 7.14 21.56 -19.33
N ARG A 120 7.05 20.95 -18.15
CA ARG A 120 7.05 19.49 -17.97
C ARG A 120 5.66 18.95 -17.74
N LYS A 121 5.39 17.78 -18.32
CA LYS A 121 4.13 17.04 -18.24
C LYS A 121 4.22 15.99 -17.13
N TYR A 122 3.39 16.10 -16.11
CA TYR A 122 3.32 15.13 -15.02
C TYR A 122 1.98 14.42 -14.97
N CYS A 123 2.04 13.11 -14.79
CA CYS A 123 0.91 12.22 -14.60
C CYS A 123 0.88 11.79 -13.13
N PHE A 124 -0.29 11.91 -12.48
CA PHE A 124 -0.50 11.54 -11.08
C PHE A 124 -1.65 10.55 -10.97
N ILE A 125 -1.44 9.46 -10.24
CA ILE A 125 -2.47 8.45 -9.95
C ILE A 125 -2.53 8.22 -8.45
N ASP A 126 -3.66 8.58 -7.85
CA ASP A 126 -3.98 8.30 -6.46
C ASP A 126 -4.59 6.91 -6.38
N MET A 127 -3.97 6.03 -5.62
CA MET A 127 -4.38 4.64 -5.42
C MET A 127 -4.74 4.40 -3.96
N MET A 128 -5.82 3.66 -3.74
CA MET A 128 -6.18 3.06 -2.46
C MET A 128 -5.93 1.56 -2.52
N PHE A 129 -5.19 1.04 -1.55
CA PHE A 129 -4.99 -0.39 -1.36
C PHE A 129 -5.68 -0.83 -0.10
N VAL A 130 -6.36 -1.97 -0.17
CA VAL A 130 -6.98 -2.59 0.98
C VAL A 130 -6.31 -3.92 1.25
N GLY A 131 -5.60 -3.99 2.36
CA GLY A 131 -4.90 -5.16 2.84
C GLY A 131 -5.74 -5.91 3.88
N LEU A 132 -5.84 -7.24 3.72
CA LEU A 132 -6.39 -8.14 4.73
C LEU A 132 -5.46 -9.34 4.89
N ARG A 133 -4.99 -9.56 6.12
CA ARG A 133 -4.19 -10.73 6.48
C ARG A 133 -4.71 -11.40 7.74
N ASN A 134 -4.81 -12.72 7.70
CA ASN A 134 -5.11 -13.50 8.89
C ASN A 134 -3.83 -13.69 9.72
N THR A 135 -3.90 -13.53 11.03
CA THR A 135 -2.73 -13.69 11.91
C THR A 135 -2.18 -15.13 11.96
N LYS A 136 -2.90 -16.09 11.40
CA LYS A 136 -2.45 -17.49 11.25
C LYS A 136 -1.74 -17.78 9.92
N ASP A 137 -1.60 -16.77 9.05
CA ASP A 137 -1.03 -16.88 7.71
C ASP A 137 0.45 -16.45 7.66
N PHE A 138 1.15 -16.54 8.79
CA PHE A 138 2.60 -16.32 8.86
C PHE A 138 3.32 -17.66 8.72
N ASP A 139 4.28 -17.72 7.79
CA ASP A 139 5.02 -18.95 7.49
C ASP A 139 6.14 -19.21 8.51
N SER A 140 6.70 -18.15 9.12
CA SER A 140 7.73 -18.23 10.16
C SER A 140 7.12 -18.25 11.57
N ILE A 141 7.66 -19.13 12.42
CA ILE A 141 7.27 -19.25 13.83
C ILE A 141 7.68 -17.99 14.60
N GLU A 142 8.84 -17.43 14.28
CA GLU A 142 9.38 -16.21 14.89
C GLU A 142 8.45 -15.02 14.64
N GLU A 143 7.99 -14.85 13.39
CA GLU A 143 7.04 -13.80 13.04
C GLU A 143 5.71 -13.98 13.76
N LEU A 144 5.22 -15.21 13.88
CA LEU A 144 3.98 -15.51 14.57
C LEU A 144 4.06 -15.15 16.06
N VAL A 145 5.17 -15.48 16.72
CA VAL A 145 5.39 -15.14 18.14
C VAL A 145 5.46 -13.63 18.33
N GLU A 146 6.17 -12.93 17.45
CA GLU A 146 6.28 -11.47 17.50
C GLU A 146 4.91 -10.79 17.32
N VAL A 147 4.16 -11.21 16.31
CA VAL A 147 2.81 -10.69 16.03
C VAL A 147 1.88 -10.95 17.21
N ASN A 148 1.89 -12.15 17.79
CA ASN A 148 1.07 -12.47 18.96
C ASN A 148 1.44 -11.62 20.17
N ARG A 149 2.73 -11.35 20.40
CA ARG A 149 3.18 -10.47 21.49
C ARG A 149 2.67 -9.04 21.30
N ILE A 150 2.75 -8.51 20.08
CA ILE A 150 2.24 -7.16 19.77
C ILE A 150 0.72 -7.11 19.97
N LEU A 151 0.00 -8.14 19.53
CA LEU A 151 -1.45 -8.24 19.71
C LEU A 151 -1.85 -8.31 21.19
N GLN A 152 -1.12 -9.05 22.02
CA GLN A 152 -1.36 -9.09 23.47
C GLN A 152 -1.15 -7.73 24.14
N SER A 153 -0.13 -6.98 23.71
CA SER A 153 0.09 -5.60 24.17
C SER A 153 -1.08 -4.70 23.80
N LEU A 154 -1.54 -4.78 22.54
CA LEU A 154 -2.70 -4.02 22.06
C LEU A 154 -3.99 -4.38 22.80
N ASP A 155 -4.23 -5.65 23.08
CA ASP A 155 -5.41 -6.09 23.83
C ASP A 155 -5.42 -5.52 25.26
N ALA A 156 -4.25 -5.46 25.90
CA ALA A 156 -4.08 -4.87 27.22
C ALA A 156 -4.36 -3.37 27.21
N ASP A 157 -3.87 -2.65 26.19
CA ASP A 157 -4.11 -1.22 26.02
C ASP A 157 -5.59 -0.91 25.75
N LEU A 158 -6.27 -1.77 24.97
CA LEU A 158 -7.67 -1.61 24.57
C LEU A 158 -8.69 -2.18 25.58
N ARG A 159 -8.24 -2.80 26.68
CA ARG A 159 -9.09 -3.41 27.73
C ARG A 159 -10.18 -4.34 27.17
N LEU A 160 -9.86 -5.12 26.15
CA LEU A 160 -10.83 -6.00 25.51
C LEU A 160 -11.31 -7.10 26.47
N THR A 161 -12.59 -7.48 26.36
CA THR A 161 -13.15 -8.57 27.17
C THR A 161 -12.57 -9.91 26.76
N GLN A 162 -12.45 -10.84 27.72
CA GLN A 162 -11.81 -12.15 27.54
C GLN A 162 -12.49 -13.00 26.44
N GLU A 163 -13.78 -12.78 26.18
CA GLU A 163 -14.52 -13.40 25.07
C GLU A 163 -13.99 -12.98 23.70
N VAL A 164 -13.65 -11.69 23.51
CA VAL A 164 -13.10 -11.15 22.26
C VAL A 164 -11.68 -11.69 22.03
N ILE A 165 -10.88 -11.75 23.08
CA ILE A 165 -9.49 -12.27 23.05
C ILE A 165 -9.46 -13.75 22.67
N SER A 166 -10.47 -14.53 23.09
CA SER A 166 -10.58 -15.97 22.84
C SER A 166 -10.90 -16.34 21.38
N THR A 167 -11.21 -15.36 20.53
CA THR A 167 -11.56 -15.63 19.14
C THR A 167 -10.36 -16.21 18.38
N PRO A 168 -10.56 -17.34 17.67
CA PRO A 168 -9.45 -18.08 17.08
C PRO A 168 -8.87 -17.42 15.83
N HIS A 169 -9.55 -16.48 15.18
CA HIS A 169 -9.06 -15.83 13.98
C HIS A 169 -9.05 -14.31 14.16
N ARG A 170 -7.86 -13.72 14.09
CA ARG A 170 -7.70 -12.27 14.05
C ARG A 170 -7.29 -11.87 12.65
N ILE A 171 -7.88 -10.78 12.18
CA ILE A 171 -7.70 -10.28 10.83
C ILE A 171 -7.15 -8.88 10.94
N ILE A 172 -5.95 -8.69 10.42
CA ILE A 172 -5.32 -7.40 10.31
C ILE A 172 -5.85 -6.75 9.03
N PHE A 173 -6.38 -5.55 9.18
CA PHE A 173 -6.89 -4.73 8.11
C PHE A 173 -6.10 -3.43 8.04
N ALA A 174 -5.77 -3.00 6.82
CA ALA A 174 -5.31 -1.64 6.62
C ALA A 174 -5.76 -1.08 5.27
N GLU A 175 -6.00 0.22 5.28
CA GLU A 175 -6.20 1.03 4.08
C GLU A 175 -4.95 1.86 3.85
N ILE A 176 -4.32 1.67 2.70
CA ILE A 176 -3.07 2.31 2.34
C ILE A 176 -3.31 3.19 1.12
N PHE A 177 -3.02 4.48 1.28
CA PHE A 177 -3.10 5.44 0.20
C PHE A 177 -1.72 5.74 -0.35
N ILE A 178 -1.57 5.66 -1.68
CA ILE A 178 -0.33 5.98 -2.37
C ILE A 178 -0.64 6.85 -3.58
N ARG A 179 0.07 7.98 -3.70
CA ARG A 179 0.09 8.78 -4.93
C ARG A 179 1.31 8.40 -5.75
N PHE A 180 1.08 7.89 -6.93
CA PHE A 180 2.12 7.69 -7.93
C PHE A 180 2.27 8.92 -8.81
N ARG A 181 3.49 9.20 -9.24
CA ARG A 181 3.85 10.29 -10.13
C ARG A 181 4.78 9.77 -11.22
N ARG A 182 4.56 10.20 -12.47
CA ARG A 182 5.43 9.95 -13.62
C ARG A 182 5.62 11.24 -14.41
N ASP A 183 6.84 11.48 -14.90
CA ASP A 183 7.15 12.51 -15.90
C ASP A 183 6.87 11.93 -17.29
N CYS A 184 5.90 12.54 -17.97
CA CYS A 184 5.37 12.15 -19.28
C CYS A 184 5.92 13.09 -20.39
N SER A 185 7.03 13.80 -20.13
CA SER A 185 7.67 14.71 -21.10
C SER A 185 8.62 13.97 -22.04
N GLU A 186 8.61 14.34 -23.33
CA GLU A 186 9.38 13.67 -24.40
C GLU A 186 10.90 13.69 -24.15
N ASN A 187 11.46 14.81 -23.67
CA ASN A 187 12.91 14.97 -23.44
C ASN A 187 13.35 14.66 -22.00
N SER A 188 12.49 14.01 -21.21
CA SER A 188 12.80 13.71 -19.79
C SER A 188 14.00 12.77 -19.67
N LEU A 189 14.10 11.76 -20.55
CA LEU A 189 15.13 10.72 -20.45
C LEU A 189 16.55 11.29 -20.61
N GLU A 190 16.76 12.17 -21.60
CA GLU A 190 18.06 12.83 -21.81
C GLU A 190 18.44 13.73 -20.62
N TYR A 191 17.47 14.46 -20.07
CA TYR A 191 17.69 15.30 -18.90
C TYR A 191 18.14 14.49 -17.67
N TYR A 192 17.51 13.35 -17.40
CA TYR A 192 17.84 12.50 -16.24
C TYR A 192 19.11 11.65 -16.45
N HIS A 193 19.43 11.25 -17.69
CA HIS A 193 20.73 10.63 -17.98
C HIS A 193 21.90 11.58 -17.70
N GLN A 194 21.72 12.87 -17.95
CA GLN A 194 22.73 13.89 -17.65
C GLN A 194 22.76 14.29 -16.16
N HIS A 195 21.67 14.07 -15.43
CA HIS A 195 21.53 14.43 -14.01
C HIS A 195 21.09 13.21 -13.18
N PRO A 196 22.01 12.27 -12.86
CA PRO A 196 21.66 11.10 -12.09
C PRO A 196 21.12 11.49 -10.71
N SER A 197 19.86 11.15 -10.46
CA SER A 197 19.17 11.41 -9.21
C SER A 197 19.39 10.26 -8.24
N ARG A 198 19.50 10.56 -6.94
CA ARG A 198 19.40 9.55 -5.88
C ARG A 198 17.98 9.01 -5.71
N PHE A 199 17.01 9.70 -6.30
CA PHE A 199 15.59 9.37 -6.21
C PHE A 199 15.16 8.47 -7.36
N ALA A 200 13.94 7.93 -7.28
CA ALA A 200 13.34 7.17 -8.37
C ALA A 200 13.48 7.91 -9.70
N ASN A 201 13.79 7.18 -10.77
CA ASN A 201 13.79 7.73 -12.12
C ASN A 201 12.40 8.29 -12.40
N GLU A 202 12.29 9.60 -12.67
CA GLU A 202 10.98 10.23 -12.85
C GLU A 202 10.28 9.79 -14.14
N LYS A 203 10.98 9.13 -15.08
CA LYS A 203 10.32 8.46 -16.22
C LYS A 203 9.57 7.19 -15.78
N ASP A 204 9.95 6.58 -14.67
CA ASP A 204 9.22 5.48 -14.06
C ASP A 204 8.17 6.00 -13.07
N TRP A 205 7.26 5.12 -12.66
CA TRP A 205 6.27 5.47 -11.64
C TRP A 205 6.92 5.57 -10.26
N ALA A 206 7.11 6.80 -9.78
CA ALA A 206 7.67 7.10 -8.47
C ALA A 206 6.56 7.40 -7.44
N VAL A 207 6.82 7.10 -6.17
CA VAL A 207 5.89 7.42 -5.08
C VAL A 207 6.05 8.87 -4.64
N GLY A 208 4.98 9.64 -4.82
CA GLY A 208 4.89 11.04 -4.42
C GLY A 208 4.32 11.28 -3.03
N PHE A 209 3.52 10.33 -2.51
CA PHE A 209 2.91 10.41 -1.18
C PHE A 209 2.51 9.01 -0.73
N TYR A 210 2.66 8.73 0.56
CA TYR A 210 2.20 7.49 1.18
C TYR A 210 1.58 7.78 2.54
N LYS A 211 0.47 7.12 2.84
CA LYS A 211 -0.15 7.15 4.16
C LYS A 211 -1.00 5.91 4.42
N ILE A 212 -0.90 5.34 5.62
CA ILE A 212 -1.88 4.38 6.13
C ILE A 212 -3.05 5.22 6.67
N LEU A 213 -4.22 5.08 6.08
CA LEU A 213 -5.41 5.87 6.44
C LEU A 213 -6.17 5.23 7.60
N SER A 214 -6.31 3.92 7.55
CA SER A 214 -7.07 3.13 8.51
C SER A 214 -6.28 1.88 8.86
N PHE A 215 -6.31 1.47 10.12
CA PHE A 215 -5.71 0.24 10.60
C PHE A 215 -6.59 -0.33 11.71
N ASP A 216 -7.01 -1.57 11.55
CA ASP A 216 -7.88 -2.25 12.49
C ASP A 216 -7.49 -3.73 12.63
N VAL A 217 -7.75 -4.29 13.82
CA VAL A 217 -7.62 -5.72 14.08
C VAL A 217 -9.01 -6.27 14.40
N PHE A 218 -9.57 -7.03 13.47
CA PHE A 218 -10.88 -7.65 13.62
C PHE A 218 -10.77 -9.02 14.26
N HIS A 219 -11.67 -9.30 15.19
CA HIS A 219 -11.87 -10.61 15.80
C HIS A 219 -12.97 -11.33 15.03
N TYR A 220 -12.61 -12.33 14.23
CA TYR A 220 -13.54 -13.04 13.36
C TYR A 220 -13.82 -14.45 13.89
N ASN A 221 -15.10 -14.76 14.10
CA ASN A 221 -15.55 -16.12 14.39
C ASN A 221 -16.44 -16.61 13.23
N PRO A 222 -15.96 -17.55 12.39
CA PRO A 222 -16.74 -18.04 11.24
C PRO A 222 -17.99 -18.84 11.61
N ARG A 223 -18.27 -19.06 12.90
CA ARG A 223 -19.42 -19.80 13.42
C ARG A 223 -20.37 -18.97 14.29
N ALA A 224 -20.09 -17.68 14.47
CA ALA A 224 -20.96 -16.74 15.18
C ALA A 224 -22.00 -16.13 14.24
#